data_AF-U6DJ44-F1
#
_entry.id   AF-U6DJ44-F1
#
_cell.length_a   1.000
_cell.length_b   1.000
_cell.length_c   1.000
_cell.angle_alpha   90.00
_cell.angle_beta   90.00
_cell.angle_gamma   90.00
#
_symmetry.space_group_name_H-M   'P 1'
#
loop_
_entity.id
_entity.type
_entity.pdbx_description
1 polymer ?
#
loop_
_entity_poly.entity_id
_entity_poly.type
_entity_poly.pdbx_seq_one_letter_code
_entity_poly.pdbx_strand_id
1 'polypeptide(L)'
;MSLYCGIACRRKSFWYFRLLSTYVAKTRYLFELKEDDDACKKAQQTGAFYLFHSLAPLLQKSGHQYQAPRHSLLELERLLAKFGQDTQRIEDSVLIGCSDQHEAWFALDLGLTSSSSQNAAIQKPEMETELKGSFTELTKALFQLNTKDASLLTMAQALLRW
;
A
#
# COMPACT_ATOMS: atom_id res chain seq x y z
N MET A 1 -6.62 46.70 -32.82
CA MET A 1 -6.58 46.39 -31.38
C MET A 1 -7.72 45.44 -31.03
N SER A 2 -7.46 44.12 -30.95
CA SER A 2 -8.15 43.15 -30.07
C SER A 2 -7.76 41.72 -30.47
N LEU A 3 -6.58 41.26 -30.03
CA LEU A 3 -6.12 39.87 -30.17
C LEU A 3 -5.76 39.27 -28.80
N TYR A 4 -6.40 39.73 -27.73
CA TYR A 4 -6.09 39.31 -26.35
C TYR A 4 -7.22 38.56 -25.64
N CYS A 5 -8.25 38.09 -26.35
CA CYS A 5 -9.39 37.38 -25.74
C CYS A 5 -9.33 35.83 -25.87
N GLY A 6 -8.28 35.26 -26.44
CA GLY A 6 -8.14 33.79 -26.60
C GLY A 6 -7.33 33.08 -25.51
N ILE A 7 -6.40 33.78 -24.87
CA ILE A 7 -5.38 33.16 -24.00
C ILE A 7 -5.90 32.99 -22.56
N ALA A 8 -6.74 33.92 -22.08
CA ALA A 8 -7.28 33.87 -20.72
C ALA A 8 -8.36 32.78 -20.53
N CYS A 9 -9.22 32.56 -21.54
CA CYS A 9 -10.28 31.53 -21.48
C CYS A 9 -9.73 30.11 -21.53
N ARG A 10 -8.64 29.85 -22.28
CA ARG A 10 -7.97 28.53 -22.27
C ARG A 10 -7.43 28.20 -20.89
N ARG A 11 -6.78 29.15 -20.20
CA ARG A 11 -6.24 28.91 -18.85
C ARG A 11 -7.33 28.50 -17.85
N LYS A 12 -8.47 29.20 -17.77
CA LYS A 12 -9.54 28.84 -16.81
C LYS A 12 -10.15 27.46 -17.07
N SER A 13 -10.32 27.07 -18.33
CA SER A 13 -10.84 25.74 -18.67
C SER A 13 -9.92 24.62 -18.19
N PHE A 14 -8.60 24.77 -18.35
CA PHE A 14 -7.60 23.80 -17.89
C PHE A 14 -7.60 23.60 -16.37
N TRP A 15 -7.89 24.64 -15.59
CA TRP A 15 -7.98 24.52 -14.12
C TRP A 15 -9.20 23.73 -13.66
N TYR A 16 -10.35 23.89 -14.32
CA TYR A 16 -11.55 23.10 -14.05
C TYR A 16 -11.38 21.63 -14.44
N PHE A 17 -10.79 21.33 -15.60
CA PHE A 17 -10.53 19.94 -16.01
C PHE A 17 -9.52 19.24 -15.11
N ARG A 18 -8.56 19.97 -14.51
CA ARG A 18 -7.62 19.41 -13.51
C ARG A 18 -8.31 18.98 -12.21
N LEU A 19 -9.44 19.59 -11.85
CA LEU A 19 -10.21 19.22 -10.65
C LEU A 19 -11.12 18.01 -10.88
N LEU A 20 -11.42 17.67 -12.15
CA LEU A 20 -12.25 16.54 -12.54
C LEU A 20 -11.44 15.30 -12.96
N SER A 21 -10.12 15.45 -13.13
CA SER A 21 -9.23 14.34 -13.45
C SER A 21 -8.94 13.52 -12.20
N THR A 22 -9.39 12.27 -12.18
CA THR A 22 -9.08 11.30 -11.12
C THR A 22 -7.58 11.12 -10.92
N TYR A 23 -6.79 11.16 -12.01
CA TYR A 23 -5.33 11.09 -11.96
C TYR A 23 -4.70 12.26 -11.19
N VAL A 24 -5.12 13.50 -11.49
CA VAL A 24 -4.56 14.69 -10.83
C VAL A 24 -4.98 14.74 -9.36
N ALA A 25 -6.23 14.39 -9.05
CA ALA A 25 -6.72 14.30 -7.67
C ALA A 25 -5.93 13.27 -6.87
N LYS A 26 -5.78 12.05 -7.41
CA LYS A 26 -5.00 10.96 -6.83
C LYS A 26 -3.54 11.35 -6.58
N THR A 27 -2.92 12.01 -7.55
CA THR A 27 -1.54 12.46 -7.45
C THR A 27 -1.39 13.50 -6.34
N ARG A 28 -2.28 14.50 -6.26
CA ARG A 28 -2.25 15.51 -5.19
C ARG A 28 -2.43 14.89 -3.81
N TYR A 29 -3.40 14.00 -3.67
CA TYR A 29 -3.63 13.29 -2.41
C TYR A 29 -2.40 12.50 -1.99
N LEU A 30 -1.79 11.73 -2.90
CA LEU A 30 -0.58 10.97 -2.59
C LEU A 30 0.63 11.87 -2.26
N PHE A 31 0.73 13.07 -2.85
CA PHE A 31 1.75 14.05 -2.47
C PHE A 31 1.52 14.61 -1.07
N GLU A 32 0.28 14.96 -0.73
CA GLU A 32 -0.08 15.41 0.62
C GLU A 32 0.32 14.37 1.66
N LEU A 33 -0.02 13.09 1.46
CA LEU A 33 0.38 12.02 2.38
C LEU A 33 1.90 11.79 2.47
N LYS A 34 2.68 12.23 1.48
CA LYS A 34 4.15 12.10 1.49
C LYS A 34 4.85 13.29 2.15
N GLU A 35 4.19 14.44 2.20
CA GLU A 35 4.75 15.69 2.74
C GLU A 35 4.27 15.96 4.17
N ASP A 36 3.11 15.42 4.56
CA ASP A 36 2.49 15.60 5.88
C ASP A 36 2.32 14.25 6.59
N ASP A 37 3.16 14.02 7.61
CA ASP A 37 3.15 12.81 8.43
C ASP A 37 1.84 12.64 9.21
N ASP A 38 1.21 13.73 9.67
CA ASP A 38 -0.06 13.66 10.39
C ASP A 38 -1.20 13.26 9.45
N ALA A 39 -1.19 13.77 8.21
CA ALA A 39 -2.13 13.35 7.17
C ALA A 39 -1.91 11.87 6.81
N CYS A 40 -0.66 11.43 6.69
CA CYS A 40 -0.30 10.04 6.45
C CYS A 40 -0.79 9.12 7.57
N LYS A 41 -0.55 9.50 8.84
CA LYS A 41 -0.98 8.75 10.02
C LYS A 41 -2.50 8.64 10.11
N LYS A 42 -3.23 9.70 9.73
CA LYS A 42 -4.71 9.65 9.62
C LYS A 42 -5.15 8.69 8.51
N ALA A 43 -4.50 8.73 7.35
CA ALA A 43 -4.82 7.84 6.23
C ALA A 43 -4.50 6.37 6.55
N GLN A 44 -3.51 6.11 7.40
CA GLN A 44 -3.18 4.76 7.88
C GLN A 44 -4.32 4.12 8.70
N GLN A 45 -5.15 4.93 9.37
CA GLN A 45 -6.30 4.44 10.15
C GLN A 45 -7.43 3.86 9.30
N THR A 46 -7.59 4.36 8.07
CA THR A 46 -8.66 3.97 7.14
C THR A 46 -8.15 3.27 5.88
N GLY A 47 -6.83 3.14 5.76
CA GLY A 47 -6.16 2.55 4.61
C GLY A 47 -6.20 1.04 4.57
N ALA A 48 -5.61 0.51 3.51
CA ALA A 48 -5.44 -0.91 3.28
C ALA A 48 -3.96 -1.31 3.30
N PHE A 49 -3.69 -2.49 3.84
CA PHE A 49 -2.34 -3.01 4.05
C PHE A 49 -2.07 -4.22 3.17
N TYR A 50 -0.93 -4.19 2.49
CA TYR A 50 -0.31 -5.32 1.82
C TYR A 50 0.78 -5.88 2.73
N LEU A 51 0.69 -7.17 3.03
CA LEU A 51 1.58 -7.82 3.98
C LEU A 51 2.74 -8.50 3.26
N PHE A 52 3.91 -8.37 3.84
CA PHE A 52 5.14 -9.01 3.42
C PHE A 52 5.73 -9.78 4.60
N HIS A 53 6.56 -10.78 4.29
CA HIS A 53 7.43 -11.42 5.25
C HIS A 53 8.78 -11.65 4.59
N SER A 54 9.83 -11.01 5.11
CA SER A 54 11.18 -11.08 4.53
C SER A 54 11.17 -10.73 3.04
N LEU A 55 10.50 -9.62 2.70
CA LEU A 55 10.30 -9.08 1.36
C LEU A 55 9.47 -9.96 0.41
N ALA A 56 8.90 -11.08 0.86
CA ALA A 56 7.97 -11.88 0.06
C ALA A 56 6.52 -11.43 0.34
N PRO A 57 5.73 -11.03 -0.68
CA PRO A 57 4.33 -10.63 -0.47
C PRO A 57 3.45 -11.83 -0.10
N LEU A 58 2.45 -11.56 0.74
CA LEU A 58 1.34 -12.47 1.00
C LEU A 58 0.48 -12.59 -0.26
N LEU A 59 0.34 -13.81 -0.77
CA LEU A 59 -0.49 -14.10 -1.94
C LEU A 59 -1.48 -15.22 -1.64
N GLN A 60 -2.70 -15.06 -2.13
CA GLN A 60 -3.74 -16.08 -2.12
C GLN A 60 -3.88 -16.66 -3.52
N LYS A 61 -3.97 -17.98 -3.61
CA LYS A 61 -4.12 -18.66 -4.90
C LYS A 61 -5.59 -18.81 -5.23
N SER A 62 -6.02 -18.23 -6.35
CA SER A 62 -7.37 -18.39 -6.91
C SER A 62 -7.25 -19.06 -8.28
N GLY A 63 -7.39 -20.39 -8.30
CA GLY A 63 -7.14 -21.19 -9.50
C GLY A 63 -5.68 -21.14 -9.96
N HIS A 64 -5.45 -20.57 -11.15
CA HIS A 64 -4.11 -20.41 -11.75
C HIS A 64 -3.49 -19.03 -11.52
N GLN A 65 -4.19 -18.13 -10.82
CA GLN A 65 -3.72 -16.77 -10.58
C GLN A 65 -3.46 -16.54 -9.10
N TYR A 66 -2.50 -15.66 -8.82
CA TYR A 66 -2.31 -15.10 -7.50
C TYR A 66 -3.09 -13.81 -7.34
N GLN A 67 -3.59 -13.59 -6.13
CA GLN A 67 -4.22 -12.36 -5.70
C GLN A 67 -3.48 -11.86 -4.46
N ALA A 68 -3.28 -10.55 -4.39
CA ALA A 68 -2.70 -9.90 -3.23
C ALA A 68 -3.84 -9.41 -2.32
N PRO A 69 -4.15 -10.09 -1.21
CA PRO A 69 -5.19 -9.65 -0.30
C PRO A 69 -4.79 -8.31 0.34
N ARG A 70 -5.79 -7.47 0.58
CA ARG A 70 -5.69 -6.22 1.31
C ARG A 70 -6.31 -6.42 2.68
N HIS A 71 -5.64 -5.92 3.70
CA HIS A 71 -6.11 -6.00 5.09
C HIS A 71 -6.46 -4.63 5.63
N SER A 72 -7.48 -4.54 6.47
CA SER A 72 -7.76 -3.31 7.22
C SER A 72 -6.85 -3.18 8.44
N LEU A 73 -6.76 -1.98 9.01
CA LEU A 73 -6.03 -1.74 10.26
C LEU A 73 -6.50 -2.69 11.38
N LEU A 74 -7.81 -2.80 11.56
CA LEU A 74 -8.41 -3.61 12.63
C LEU A 74 -8.14 -5.12 12.45
N GLU A 75 -8.07 -5.62 11.22
CA GLU A 75 -7.65 -7.00 10.96
C GLU A 75 -6.18 -7.21 11.31
N LEU A 76 -5.34 -6.23 11.00
CA LEU A 76 -3.91 -6.27 11.26
C LEU A 76 -3.60 -6.20 12.76
N GLU A 77 -4.26 -5.32 13.51
CA GLU A 77 -4.14 -5.24 14.97
C GLU A 77 -4.54 -6.55 15.65
N ARG A 78 -5.64 -7.17 15.20
CA ARG A 78 -6.07 -8.48 15.71
C ARG A 78 -5.06 -9.57 15.41
N LEU A 79 -4.48 -9.56 14.21
CA LEU A 79 -3.44 -10.50 13.83
C LEU A 79 -2.20 -10.32 14.71
N LEU A 80 -1.69 -9.09 14.85
CA LEU A 80 -0.52 -8.80 15.67
C LEU A 80 -0.75 -9.20 17.14
N ALA A 81 -1.92 -8.84 17.70
CA ALA A 81 -2.28 -9.23 19.05
C ALA A 81 -2.34 -10.76 19.24
N LYS A 82 -2.87 -11.50 18.25
CA LYS A 82 -2.94 -12.97 18.27
C LYS A 82 -1.55 -13.61 18.33
N PHE A 83 -0.58 -13.03 17.65
CA PHE A 83 0.80 -13.51 17.61
C PHE A 83 1.71 -12.83 18.66
N GLY A 84 1.13 -12.07 19.61
CA GLY A 84 1.87 -11.41 20.68
C GLY A 84 2.83 -10.33 20.21
N GLN A 85 2.61 -9.76 19.03
CA GLN A 85 3.40 -8.66 18.48
C GLN A 85 2.86 -7.31 18.94
N ASP A 86 3.76 -6.33 18.99
CA ASP A 86 3.39 -4.95 19.26
C ASP A 86 2.61 -4.36 18.08
N THR A 87 1.50 -3.68 18.37
CA THR A 87 0.71 -2.95 17.38
C THR A 87 1.47 -1.73 16.84
N GLN A 88 2.48 -1.24 17.55
CA GLN A 88 3.37 -0.17 17.07
C GLN A 88 4.10 -0.54 15.76
N ARG A 89 4.25 -1.84 15.46
CA ARG A 89 4.83 -2.29 14.18
C ARG A 89 4.07 -1.81 12.95
N ILE A 90 2.81 -1.42 13.10
CA ILE A 90 2.02 -0.84 12.00
C ILE A 90 2.60 0.51 11.57
N GLU A 91 3.22 1.27 12.49
CA GLU A 91 3.89 2.54 12.17
C GLU A 91 5.09 2.34 11.22
N ASP A 92 5.69 1.14 11.17
CA ASP A 92 6.77 0.77 10.24
C ASP A 92 6.27 0.52 8.80
N SER A 93 4.96 0.68 8.54
CA SER A 93 4.41 0.49 7.20
C SER A 93 4.71 1.66 6.25
N VAL A 94 4.96 1.33 4.98
CA VAL A 94 5.36 2.27 3.95
C VAL A 94 4.18 2.59 3.04
N LEU A 95 3.93 3.88 2.78
CA LEU A 95 2.91 4.31 1.82
C LEU A 95 3.34 3.94 0.39
N ILE A 96 2.53 3.12 -0.29
CA ILE A 96 2.82 2.63 -1.65
C ILE A 96 1.85 3.16 -2.71
N GLY A 97 0.69 3.68 -2.32
CA GLY A 97 -0.34 4.05 -3.29
C GLY A 97 -1.63 4.52 -2.66
N CYS A 98 -2.65 4.66 -3.51
CA CYS A 98 -4.03 4.89 -3.07
C CYS A 98 -5.03 4.49 -4.16
N SER A 99 -6.29 4.27 -3.76
CA SER A 99 -7.41 4.04 -4.67
C SER A 99 -7.89 5.33 -5.32
N ASP A 100 -8.82 5.21 -6.28
CA ASP A 100 -9.47 6.37 -6.89
C ASP A 100 -10.44 7.07 -5.91
N GLN A 101 -10.82 6.40 -4.83
CA GLN A 101 -11.63 6.95 -3.73
C GLN A 101 -10.78 7.48 -2.57
N HIS A 102 -9.47 7.68 -2.76
CA HIS A 102 -8.53 8.13 -1.73
C HIS A 102 -8.39 7.17 -0.54
N GLU A 103 -8.58 5.86 -0.75
CA GLU A 103 -8.13 4.86 0.23
C GLU A 103 -6.62 4.69 0.07
N ALA A 104 -5.82 5.06 1.07
CA ALA A 104 -4.38 4.90 1.04
C ALA A 104 -3.98 3.42 1.15
N TRP A 105 -2.91 3.04 0.44
CA TRP A 105 -2.36 1.69 0.44
C TRP A 105 -0.97 1.70 1.05
N PHE A 106 -0.76 0.80 2.00
CA PHE A 106 0.47 0.66 2.76
C PHE A 106 1.05 -0.74 2.56
N ALA A 107 2.37 -0.87 2.65
CA ALA A 107 3.07 -2.14 2.70
C ALA A 107 3.72 -2.31 4.07
N LEU A 108 3.55 -3.48 4.68
CA LEU A 108 4.16 -3.81 5.97
C LEU A 108 4.87 -5.15 5.88
N ASP A 109 6.15 -5.20 6.26
CA ASP A 109 6.89 -6.45 6.38
C ASP A 109 6.90 -6.95 7.83
N LEU A 110 6.17 -8.03 8.06
CA LEU A 110 6.03 -8.66 9.36
C LEU A 110 7.28 -9.48 9.76
N GLY A 111 8.18 -9.77 8.81
CA GLY A 111 9.44 -10.46 9.03
C GLY A 111 10.61 -9.54 9.38
N LEU A 112 10.48 -8.22 9.17
CA LEU A 112 11.49 -7.25 9.60
C LEU A 112 11.30 -6.93 11.08
N THR A 113 12.19 -7.43 11.94
CA THR A 113 12.26 -6.99 13.34
C THR A 113 12.92 -5.61 13.36
N SER A 114 12.14 -4.56 13.58
CA SER A 114 12.70 -3.26 13.94
C SER A 114 13.56 -3.44 15.21
N SER A 115 14.65 -2.69 15.30
CA SER A 115 15.73 -2.80 16.29
C SER A 115 15.30 -2.71 17.77
N SER A 116 14.01 -2.50 18.05
CA SER A 116 13.40 -2.37 19.38
C SER A 116 12.76 -3.66 19.91
N SER A 117 12.53 -4.69 19.09
CA SER A 117 11.81 -5.91 19.53
C SER A 117 12.68 -7.17 19.43
N GLN A 118 13.26 -7.59 20.56
CA GLN A 118 13.97 -8.87 20.70
C GLN A 118 13.03 -10.10 20.80
N ASN A 119 11.72 -9.92 20.62
CA ASN A 119 10.74 -10.96 20.88
C ASN A 119 10.15 -11.53 19.59
N ALA A 120 10.57 -12.78 19.32
CA ALA A 120 9.96 -13.78 18.45
C ALA A 120 9.61 -13.31 17.03
N ALA A 121 10.50 -13.62 16.07
CA ALA A 121 10.07 -13.79 14.69
C ALA A 121 8.90 -14.78 14.67
N ILE A 122 7.71 -14.31 14.30
CA ILE A 122 6.51 -15.15 14.18
C ILE A 122 6.84 -16.28 13.22
N GLN A 123 6.42 -17.51 13.56
CA GLN A 123 6.59 -18.62 12.64
C GLN A 123 5.71 -18.38 11.40
N LYS A 124 6.36 -18.05 10.28
CA LYS A 124 5.79 -17.95 8.94
C LYS A 124 4.60 -18.90 8.66
N PRO A 125 4.68 -20.22 8.92
CA PRO A 125 3.58 -21.14 8.63
C PRO A 125 2.28 -20.82 9.37
N GLU A 126 2.35 -20.41 10.65
CA GLU A 126 1.14 -20.10 11.43
C GLU A 126 0.43 -18.88 10.87
N MET A 127 1.21 -17.87 10.46
CA MET A 127 0.68 -16.65 9.85
C MET A 127 0.05 -16.90 8.49
N GLU A 128 0.66 -17.76 7.67
CA GLU A 128 0.09 -18.22 6.40
C GLU A 128 -1.25 -18.93 6.59
N THR A 129 -1.37 -19.77 7.63
CA THR A 129 -2.65 -20.45 7.94
C THR A 129 -3.75 -19.47 8.36
N GLU A 130 -3.42 -18.46 9.16
CA GLU A 130 -4.39 -17.44 9.61
C GLU A 130 -4.87 -16.57 8.44
N LEU A 131 -3.94 -16.15 7.59
CA LEU A 131 -4.18 -15.27 6.44
C LEU A 131 -4.77 -16.00 5.23
N LYS A 132 -4.90 -17.35 5.32
CA LYS A 132 -5.35 -18.22 4.23
C LYS A 132 -4.58 -17.99 2.93
N GLY A 133 -3.28 -17.72 3.05
CA GLY A 133 -2.40 -17.33 1.97
C GLY A 133 -0.97 -17.77 2.23
N SER A 134 -0.08 -17.53 1.29
CA SER A 134 1.33 -17.91 1.37
C SER A 134 2.23 -16.74 1.01
N PHE A 135 3.28 -16.51 1.78
CA PHE A 135 4.31 -15.52 1.44
C PHE A 135 5.23 -16.13 0.38
N THR A 136 5.03 -15.67 -0.86
CA THR A 136 5.67 -16.23 -2.05
C THR A 136 6.62 -15.20 -2.65
N GLU A 137 7.81 -15.62 -3.05
CA GLU A 137 8.75 -14.74 -3.74
C GLU A 137 8.12 -14.17 -5.02
N LEU A 138 8.27 -12.85 -5.23
CA LEU A 138 7.74 -12.17 -6.41
C LEU A 138 8.20 -12.80 -7.72
N THR A 139 9.46 -13.25 -7.81
CA THR A 139 10.01 -13.93 -8.99
C THR A 139 9.25 -15.20 -9.37
N LYS A 140 8.65 -15.89 -8.40
CA LYS A 140 7.86 -17.11 -8.60
C LYS A 140 6.40 -16.79 -8.97
N ALA A 141 5.88 -15.66 -8.52
CA ALA A 141 4.47 -15.28 -8.67
C ALA A 141 4.19 -14.26 -9.77
N LEU A 142 5.22 -13.54 -10.28
CA LEU A 142 5.07 -12.37 -11.15
C LEU A 142 4.18 -12.63 -12.37
N PHE A 143 4.34 -13.78 -13.01
CA PHE A 143 3.59 -14.17 -14.22
C PHE A 143 2.16 -14.65 -13.94
N GLN A 144 1.84 -14.96 -12.68
CA GLN A 144 0.52 -15.40 -12.25
C GLN A 144 -0.27 -14.28 -11.57
N LEU A 145 0.37 -13.13 -11.32
CA LEU A 145 -0.27 -11.91 -10.83
C LEU A 145 -0.87 -11.11 -11.99
N ASN A 146 -1.91 -10.33 -11.70
CA ASN A 146 -2.34 -9.32 -12.65
C ASN A 146 -1.28 -8.20 -12.76
N THR A 147 -1.29 -7.48 -13.88
CA THR A 147 -0.26 -6.47 -14.19
C THR A 147 -0.22 -5.32 -13.19
N LYS A 148 -1.36 -4.93 -12.61
CA LYS A 148 -1.44 -3.85 -11.62
C LYS A 148 -0.82 -4.26 -10.29
N ASP A 149 -1.19 -5.43 -9.78
CA ASP A 149 -0.67 -5.98 -8.53
C ASP A 149 0.81 -6.32 -8.66
N ALA A 150 1.24 -6.89 -9.79
CA ALA A 150 2.65 -7.14 -10.07
C ALA A 150 3.49 -5.86 -9.97
N SER A 151 3.05 -4.77 -10.62
CA SER A 151 3.73 -3.47 -10.54
C SER A 151 3.72 -2.90 -9.12
N LEU A 152 2.57 -2.98 -8.43
CA LEU A 152 2.40 -2.43 -7.09
C LEU A 152 3.27 -3.16 -6.07
N LEU A 153 3.25 -4.49 -6.05
CA LEU A 153 4.02 -5.31 -5.11
C LEU A 153 5.53 -5.20 -5.36
N THR A 154 5.96 -5.08 -6.62
CA THR A 154 7.38 -4.86 -6.95
C THR A 154 7.87 -3.52 -6.41
N MET A 155 7.07 -2.46 -6.57
CA MET A 155 7.36 -1.15 -5.97
C MET A 155 7.36 -1.22 -4.45
N ALA A 156 6.36 -1.86 -3.84
CA ALA A 156 6.28 -2.05 -2.40
C ALA A 156 7.51 -2.77 -1.84
N GLN A 157 7.93 -3.87 -2.49
CA GLN A 157 9.12 -4.62 -2.12
C GLN A 157 10.39 -3.76 -2.21
N ALA A 158 10.52 -2.94 -3.25
CA ALA A 158 11.66 -2.06 -3.42
C ALA A 158 11.71 -0.99 -2.33
N LEU A 159 10.56 -0.43 -1.94
CA LEU A 159 10.45 0.56 -0.87
C LEU A 159 10.72 -0.03 0.52
N LEU A 160 10.21 -1.23 0.80
CA LEU A 160 10.48 -1.94 2.07
C LEU A 160 11.95 -2.33 2.25
N ARG A 161 12.71 -2.42 1.14
CA ARG A 161 14.13 -2.77 1.15
C ARG A 161 15.05 -1.55 1.33
N TRP A 162 14.57 -0.35 0.98
CA TRP A 162 15.35 0.88 1.01
C TRP A 162 15.58 1.34 2.45
#